data_AF-A0A7U7ELZ6-F1
#
_entry.id   AF-A0A7U7ELZ6-F1
#
_cell.length_a   1.000
_cell.length_b   1.000
_cell.length_c   1.000
_cell.angle_alpha   90.00
_cell.angle_beta   90.00
_cell.angle_gamma   90.00
#
_symmetry.space_group_name_H-M   'P 1'
#
loop_
_entity.id
_entity.type
_entity.pdbx_description
1 polymer ?
#
loop_
_entity_poly.entity_id
_entity_poly.type
_entity_poly.pdbx_seq_one_letter_code
_entity_poly.pdbx_strand_id
1 'polypeptide(L)' 'MASINIRIDDELKVRAYRELEKLGVTPSELMRQALQYVAERGQLPFRPVLMTEEDEALIATVRERLAAPQRVKVSLDDL' A
#
# COMPACT_ATOMS: atom_id res chain seq x y z
N MET A 1 -23.39 8.15 14.07
CA MET A 1 -21.92 8.13 13.92
C MET A 1 -21.40 6.84 14.51
N ALA A 2 -20.54 6.12 13.79
CA ALA A 2 -19.84 4.96 14.32
C ALA A 2 -18.54 5.42 15.03
N SER A 3 -18.11 4.70 16.04
CA SER A 3 -16.82 4.91 16.72
C SER A 3 -15.86 3.77 16.41
N ILE A 4 -14.57 4.09 16.35
CA ILE A 4 -13.49 3.12 16.10
C ILE A 4 -12.48 3.29 17.23
N ASN A 5 -12.17 2.20 17.93
CA ASN A 5 -11.10 2.15 18.92
C ASN A 5 -9.89 1.41 18.33
N ILE A 6 -8.74 2.05 18.34
CA ILE A 6 -7.50 1.51 17.76
C ILE A 6 -6.46 1.43 18.87
N ARG A 7 -5.80 0.26 18.97
CA ARG A 7 -4.63 0.09 19.83
C ARG A 7 -3.38 0.38 19.02
N ILE A 8 -2.55 1.28 19.53
CA ILE A 8 -1.24 1.63 18.97
C ILE A 8 -0.25 1.74 20.11
N ASP A 9 1.02 1.60 19.78
CA ASP A 9 2.12 1.87 20.71
C ASP A 9 2.10 3.34 21.19
N ASP A 10 2.44 3.55 22.46
CA ASP A 10 2.37 4.87 23.10
C ASP A 10 3.39 5.85 22.53
N GLU A 11 4.61 5.39 22.21
CA GLU A 11 5.64 6.22 21.61
C GLU A 11 5.24 6.62 20.19
N LEU A 12 4.69 5.67 19.43
CA LEU A 12 4.15 5.94 18.09
C LEU A 12 3.03 6.97 18.14
N LYS A 13 2.10 6.86 19.09
CA LYS A 13 1.01 7.82 19.28
C LYS A 13 1.54 9.24 19.50
N VAL A 14 2.49 9.40 20.42
CA VAL A 14 3.05 10.72 20.75
C VAL A 14 3.75 11.35 19.55
N ARG A 15 4.59 10.58 18.84
CA ARG A 15 5.30 11.07 17.66
C ARG A 15 4.34 11.43 16.53
N ALA A 16 3.39 10.56 16.22
CA ALA A 16 2.40 10.80 15.17
C ALA A 16 1.55 12.05 15.46
N TYR A 17 1.11 12.24 16.70
CA TYR A 17 0.27 13.39 17.07
C TYR A 17 1.04 14.71 16.92
N ARG A 18 2.33 14.73 17.26
CA ARG A 18 3.19 15.91 17.08
C ARG A 18 3.33 16.29 15.60
N GLU A 19 3.56 15.31 14.73
CA GLU A 19 3.69 15.60 13.28
C GLU A 19 2.34 16.00 12.67
N LEU A 20 1.24 15.38 13.11
CA LEU A 20 -0.11 15.75 12.68
C LEU A 20 -0.48 17.18 13.08
N GLU A 21 -0.09 17.61 14.27
CA GLU A 21 -0.28 18.99 14.74
C GLU A 21 0.47 20.00 13.86
N LYS A 22 1.73 19.70 13.47
CA LYS A 22 2.49 20.55 12.53
C LYS A 22 1.83 20.65 11.15
N LEU A 23 1.17 19.57 10.71
CA LEU A 23 0.42 19.54 9.46
C LEU A 23 -0.98 20.16 9.56
N GLY A 24 -1.42 20.53 10.77
CA GLY A 24 -2.77 21.08 11.02
C GLY A 24 -3.90 20.05 10.84
N VAL A 25 -3.59 18.76 10.89
CA VAL A 25 -4.54 17.66 10.66
C VAL A 25 -4.83 16.96 11.98
N THR A 26 -6.10 16.68 12.28
CA THR A 26 -6.44 15.89 13.47
C THR A 26 -6.32 14.38 13.18
N PRO A 27 -6.00 13.54 14.18
CA PRO A 27 -5.96 12.09 13.99
C PRO A 27 -7.28 11.52 13.44
N SER A 28 -8.42 12.05 13.90
CA SER A 28 -9.74 11.66 13.42
C SER A 28 -9.95 11.98 11.94
N GLU A 29 -9.42 13.12 11.49
CA GLU A 29 -9.48 13.53 10.08
C GLU A 29 -8.62 12.63 9.20
N LEU A 30 -7.38 12.36 9.63
CA LEU A 30 -6.50 11.40 8.95
C LEU A 30 -7.19 10.03 8.79
N MET A 31 -7.76 9.50 9.88
CA MET A 31 -8.43 8.20 9.85
C MET A 31 -9.65 8.19 8.94
N ARG A 32 -10.44 9.27 8.93
CA ARG A 32 -11.60 9.42 8.05
C ARG A 32 -11.19 9.40 6.58
N GLN A 33 -10.17 10.18 6.22
CA GLN A 33 -9.67 10.26 4.85
C GLN A 33 -9.08 8.93 4.39
N ALA A 34 -8.32 8.24 5.25
CA ALA A 34 -7.77 6.93 4.92
C ALA A 34 -8.87 5.89 4.66
N LEU A 35 -9.90 5.84 5.51
CA LEU A 35 -11.04 4.93 5.32
C LEU A 35 -11.85 5.28 4.07
N GLN A 36 -12.04 6.57 3.79
CA GLN A 36 -12.73 7.02 2.59
C GLN A 36 -11.95 6.61 1.33
N TYR A 37 -10.63 6.76 1.32
CA TYR A 37 -9.80 6.34 0.20
C TYR A 37 -9.93 4.83 -0.07
N VAL A 38 -9.93 4.01 0.98
CA VAL A 38 -10.14 2.56 0.85
C VAL A 38 -11.54 2.25 0.33
N ALA A 39 -12.57 2.94 0.82
CA ALA A 39 -13.95 2.75 0.40
C ALA A 39 -14.17 3.13 -1.08
N GLU A 40 -13.53 4.20 -1.56
CA GLU A 40 -13.70 4.70 -2.92
C GLU A 40 -12.83 3.98 -3.95
N ARG A 41 -11.60 3.62 -3.58
CA ARG A 41 -10.60 3.08 -4.53
C ARG A 41 -10.28 1.60 -4.34
N GLY A 42 -10.76 0.97 -3.28
CA GLY A 42 -10.51 -0.45 -2.99
C GLY A 42 -9.04 -0.80 -2.72
N GLN A 43 -8.19 0.20 -2.45
CA GLN A 43 -6.75 0.02 -2.21
C GLN A 43 -6.30 0.89 -1.05
N LEU A 44 -5.19 0.51 -0.41
CA LEU A 44 -4.61 1.28 0.70
C LEU A 44 -3.99 2.59 0.17
N PRO A 45 -4.11 3.70 0.92
CA PRO A 45 -3.51 5.00 0.54
C PRO A 45 -1.98 5.00 0.64
N PHE A 46 -1.41 3.99 1.30
CA PHE A 46 0.01 3.70 1.38
C PHE A 46 0.24 2.32 0.78
N ARG A 47 1.30 2.16 -0.01
CA ARG A 47 1.73 0.82 -0.43
C ARG A 47 2.10 0.05 0.84
N PRO A 48 1.52 -1.13 1.09
CA PRO A 48 2.11 -2.02 2.09
C PRO A 48 3.55 -2.24 1.67
N VAL A 49 4.50 -2.15 2.61
CA VAL A 49 5.94 -2.41 2.42
C VAL A 49 6.20 -3.91 2.14
N LEU A 50 5.23 -4.59 1.53
CA LEU A 50 5.31 -5.95 1.01
C LEU A 50 5.72 -5.97 -0.46
N MET A 51 5.74 -4.83 -1.16
CA MET A 51 6.42 -4.69 -2.44
C MET A 51 7.78 -4.07 -2.17
N THR A 52 8.83 -4.89 -2.24
CA THR A 52 10.20 -4.38 -2.28
C THR A 52 10.44 -3.66 -3.62
N GLU A 53 11.50 -2.86 -3.72
CA GLU A 53 11.92 -2.31 -5.02
C GLU A 53 12.16 -3.42 -6.06
N GLU A 54 12.54 -4.62 -5.60
CA GLU A 54 12.70 -5.82 -6.43
C GLU A 54 11.37 -6.29 -7.03
N ASP A 55 10.27 -6.24 -6.27
CA ASP A 55 8.94 -6.59 -6.77
C ASP A 55 8.44 -5.58 -7.80
N GLU A 56 8.74 -4.29 -7.62
CA GLU A 56 8.40 -3.25 -8.59
C GLU A 56 9.19 -3.43 -9.91
N ALA A 57 10.48 -3.76 -9.82
CA ALA A 57 11.31 -4.09 -10.97
C ALA A 57 10.84 -5.37 -11.70
N LEU A 58 10.40 -6.38 -10.94
CA LEU A 58 9.87 -7.62 -11.51
C LEU A 58 8.55 -7.37 -12.25
N ILE A 59 7.62 -6.59 -11.68
CA ILE A 59 6.37 -6.23 -12.35
C ILE A 59 6.61 -5.39 -13.60
N ALA A 60 7.56 -4.45 -13.58
CA ALA A 60 7.95 -3.68 -14.77
C ALA A 60 8.44 -4.61 -15.89
N THR A 61 9.31 -5.56 -15.56
CA THR A 61 9.83 -6.57 -16.50
C THR A 61 8.72 -7.43 -17.08
N VAL A 62 7.78 -7.89 -16.24
CA VAL A 62 6.63 -8.69 -16.69
C VAL A 62 5.74 -7.89 -17.64
N ARG A 63 5.45 -6.62 -17.34
CA ARG A 63 4.64 -5.75 -18.19
C ARG A 63 5.28 -5.54 -19.57
N GLU A 64 6.59 -5.30 -19.61
CA GLU A 64 7.34 -5.16 -20.87
C GLU A 64 7.26 -6.43 -21.71
N ARG A 65 7.51 -7.61 -21.10
CA ARG A 65 7.46 -8.90 -21.80
C ARG A 65 6.07 -9.29 -22.25
N LEU A 66 5.03 -8.91 -21.52
CA LEU A 66 3.64 -9.15 -21.92
C LEU A 66 3.19 -8.24 -23.07
N ALA A 67 3.80 -7.07 -23.26
CA ALA A 67 3.51 -6.19 -24.40
C ALA A 67 3.97 -6.79 -25.74
N ALA A 68 5.04 -7.60 -25.72
CA ALA A 68 5.54 -8.34 -26.89
C ALA A 68 5.87 -9.80 -26.50
N PRO A 69 4.85 -10.66 -26.34
CA PRO A 69 5.02 -11.98 -25.74
C PRO A 69 5.74 -12.95 -26.68
N GLN A 70 6.91 -13.41 -26.27
CA GLN A 70 7.64 -14.51 -26.93
C GLN A 70 7.32 -15.82 -26.21
N ARG A 71 6.23 -16.48 -26.62
CA ARG A 71 5.78 -17.75 -26.00
C ARG A 71 6.48 -18.92 -26.67
N VAL A 72 7.21 -19.71 -25.89
CA VAL A 72 7.79 -20.99 -26.32
C VAL A 72 7.03 -22.10 -25.58
N LYS A 73 6.49 -23.06 -26.33
CA LYS A 73 5.86 -24.24 -25.74
C LYS A 73 6.97 -25.23 -25.36
N VAL A 74 7.10 -25.53 -24.07
CA VAL A 74 8.07 -26.48 -23.53
C VAL A 74 7.33 -27.61 -22.80
N SER A 75 7.89 -28.81 -22.83
CA SER A 75 7.44 -29.90 -21.96
C SER A 75 8.28 -29.93 -20.67
N LEU A 76 7.82 -30.63 -19.63
CA LEU A 76 8.59 -30.78 -18.38
C LEU A 76 9.91 -31.53 -18.58
N ASP A 77 10.00 -32.36 -19.62
CA ASP A 77 11.22 -33.08 -19.97
C ASP A 77 12.26 -32.20 -20.70
N ASP A 78 11.85 -31.00 -21.14
CA ASP A 78 12.70 -30.02 -21.85
C ASP A 78 13.20 -28.87 -20.94
N LEU A 79 12.83 -28.88 -19.65
CA LEU A 79 13.18 -27.86 -18.64
C LEU A 79 14.43 -28.26 -17.83
#